data_AF-A0A0S8G172-F1
#
_entry.id   AF-A0A0S8G172-F1
#
_cell.length_a   1.000
_cell.length_b   1.000
_cell.length_c   1.000
_cell.angle_alpha   90.00
_cell.angle_beta   90.00
_cell.angle_gamma   90.00
#
_symmetry.space_group_name_H-M   'P 1'
#
loop_
_entity.id
_entity.type
_entity.pdbx_description
1 polymer ?
#
loop_
_entity_poly.entity_id
_entity_poly.type
_entity_poly.pdbx_seq_one_letter_code
_entity_poly.pdbx_strand_id
1 'polypeptide(L)'
;MTLTEATIMRVRRGEAVSGPEFFGLLWEDCAFCAELGRVTLAAGRLESALKQYVSARVPGSDTDKATLGRLIGYCEKHSCLDRLLPALRMLKEQRNYLIHSIHALLFGLVEETILEGSGLVDSDVATYTERAWQLKENLLGLAEVVEGA
;
A
#
# COMPACT_ATOMS: atom_id res chain seq x y z
N MET A 1 29.50 20.69 -5.32
CA MET A 1 28.85 19.75 -6.25
C MET A 1 27.36 20.01 -6.15
N THR A 2 26.85 20.78 -7.10
CA THR A 2 25.54 21.44 -7.10
C THR A 2 24.45 20.46 -7.51
N LEU A 3 23.54 20.16 -6.57
CA LEU A 3 22.20 19.64 -6.89
C LEU A 3 21.34 20.82 -7.33
N THR A 4 21.54 21.30 -8.55
CA THR A 4 20.70 22.32 -9.17
C THR A 4 19.59 21.63 -9.97
N GLU A 5 18.34 21.84 -9.55
CA GLU A 5 17.17 21.94 -10.45
C GLU A 5 16.81 20.72 -11.32
N ALA A 6 17.30 19.51 -10.99
CA ALA A 6 17.03 18.31 -11.79
C ALA A 6 15.76 17.51 -11.38
N THR A 7 14.98 17.97 -10.41
CA THR A 7 13.59 17.49 -10.27
C THR A 7 12.73 18.32 -11.21
N ILE A 8 12.92 18.10 -12.51
CA ILE A 8 11.99 18.59 -13.52
C ILE A 8 10.63 18.01 -13.12
N MET A 9 9.74 18.84 -12.58
CA MET A 9 8.31 18.60 -12.73
C MET A 9 8.10 18.51 -14.24
N ARG A 10 8.17 17.30 -14.80
CA ARG A 10 7.71 17.06 -16.16
C ARG A 10 6.28 17.55 -16.14
N VAL A 11 6.01 18.63 -16.86
CA VAL A 11 4.65 19.12 -17.05
C VAL A 11 3.91 17.97 -17.72
N ARG A 12 3.09 17.27 -16.94
CA ARG A 12 2.22 16.18 -17.41
C ARG A 12 1.09 16.81 -18.20
N ARG A 13 0.82 16.29 -19.38
CA ARG A 13 -0.05 16.93 -20.39
C ARG A 13 -1.39 16.22 -20.55
N GLY A 14 -1.61 15.11 -19.85
CA GLY A 14 -2.73 14.21 -20.07
C GLY A 14 -2.55 13.37 -21.33
N GLU A 15 -1.30 13.10 -21.72
CA GLU A 15 -0.98 12.31 -22.92
C GLU A 15 -1.07 10.83 -22.59
N ALA A 16 -1.70 10.05 -23.49
CA ALA A 16 -1.81 8.60 -23.34
C ALA A 16 -0.42 7.95 -23.33
N VAL A 17 -0.23 7.00 -22.42
CA VAL A 17 1.04 6.27 -22.26
C VAL A 17 0.78 4.78 -22.11
N SER A 18 1.71 3.95 -22.57
CA SER A 18 1.66 2.52 -22.28
C SER A 18 1.98 2.26 -20.80
N GLY A 19 1.53 1.12 -20.27
CA GLY A 19 1.82 0.78 -18.88
C GLY A 19 3.32 0.65 -18.53
N PRO A 20 4.19 0.09 -19.39
CA PRO A 20 5.64 0.12 -19.17
C PRO A 20 6.23 1.54 -19.11
N GLU A 21 5.76 2.45 -19.98
CA GLU A 21 6.17 3.87 -19.94
C GLU A 21 5.67 4.54 -18.66
N PHE A 22 4.41 4.31 -18.28
CA PHE A 22 3.83 4.82 -17.05
C PHE A 22 4.55 4.32 -15.80
N PHE A 23 4.98 3.05 -15.78
CA PHE A 23 5.84 2.54 -14.70
C PHE A 23 7.15 3.31 -14.59
N GLY A 24 7.77 3.67 -15.72
CA GLY A 24 8.92 4.56 -15.75
C GLY A 24 8.62 5.93 -15.14
N LEU A 25 7.45 6.51 -15.44
CA LEU A 25 7.01 7.78 -14.86
C LEU A 25 6.82 7.69 -13.34
N LEU A 26 6.24 6.59 -12.83
CA LEU A 26 6.12 6.34 -11.39
C LEU A 26 7.49 6.19 -10.72
N TRP A 27 8.39 5.42 -11.34
CA TRP A 27 9.73 5.18 -10.83
C TRP A 27 10.57 6.45 -10.71
N GLU A 28 10.43 7.37 -11.68
CA GLU A 28 11.13 8.66 -11.68
C GLU A 28 10.46 9.70 -10.76
N ASP A 29 9.21 9.50 -10.36
CA ASP A 29 8.48 10.45 -9.53
C ASP A 29 8.87 10.34 -8.05
N CYS A 30 9.58 11.36 -7.55
CA CYS A 30 10.04 11.41 -6.17
C CYS A 30 8.89 11.43 -5.15
N ALA A 31 7.76 12.04 -5.48
CA ALA A 31 6.63 12.15 -4.56
C ALA A 31 5.94 10.79 -4.40
N PHE A 32 5.65 10.11 -5.51
CA PHE A 32 5.13 8.75 -5.53
C PHE A 32 6.04 7.80 -4.76
N CYS A 33 7.34 7.78 -5.09
CA CYS A 33 8.31 6.92 -4.41
C CYS A 33 8.38 7.20 -2.90
N ALA A 34 8.34 8.47 -2.50
CA ALA A 34 8.32 8.84 -1.09
C ALA A 34 7.06 8.36 -0.37
N GLU A 35 5.87 8.53 -0.97
CA GLU A 35 4.61 8.02 -0.41
C GLU A 35 4.58 6.49 -0.36
N LEU A 36 5.04 5.80 -1.39
CA LEU A 36 5.11 4.33 -1.39
C LEU A 36 6.06 3.80 -0.30
N GLY A 37 7.18 4.48 -0.06
CA GLY A 37 8.06 4.20 1.07
C GLY A 37 7.35 4.39 2.42
N ARG A 38 6.56 5.45 2.58
CA ARG A 38 5.76 5.71 3.79
C ARG A 38 4.66 4.67 3.99
N VAL A 39 4.00 4.22 2.93
CA VAL A 39 3.05 3.09 2.97
C VAL A 39 3.73 1.84 3.54
N THR A 40 4.94 1.53 3.08
CA THR A 40 5.70 0.37 3.55
C THR A 40 5.97 0.44 5.05
N LEU A 41 6.37 1.61 5.56
CA LEU A 41 6.58 1.82 7.00
C LEU A 41 5.27 1.74 7.80
N ALA A 42 4.19 2.35 7.30
CA ALA A 42 2.88 2.31 7.94
C ALA A 42 2.33 0.87 8.02
N ALA A 43 2.50 0.07 6.96
CA ALA A 43 2.15 -1.34 6.96
C ALA A 43 2.97 -2.13 8.00
N GLY A 44 4.27 -1.84 8.14
CA GLY A 44 5.11 -2.44 9.17
C GLY A 44 4.66 -2.10 10.60
N ARG A 45 4.21 -0.86 10.84
CA ARG A 45 3.61 -0.47 12.13
C ARG A 45 2.33 -1.26 12.41
N LEU A 46 1.38 -1.30 11.46
CA LEU A 46 0.13 -2.06 11.62
C LEU A 46 0.40 -3.55 11.88
N GLU A 47 1.32 -4.16 11.12
CA GLU A 47 1.73 -5.55 11.33
C GLU A 47 2.31 -5.77 12.74
N SER A 48 3.14 -4.85 13.23
CA SER A 48 3.71 -4.92 14.58
C SER A 48 2.64 -4.79 15.67
N ALA A 49 1.69 -3.86 15.51
CA ALA A 49 0.56 -3.69 16.42
C ALA A 49 -0.31 -4.95 16.48
N LEU A 50 -0.64 -5.54 15.31
CA LEU A 50 -1.39 -6.79 15.24
C LEU A 50 -0.63 -7.96 15.86
N LYS A 51 0.69 -8.06 15.66
CA LYS A 51 1.52 -9.10 16.31
C LYS A 51 1.38 -9.00 17.83
N GLN A 52 1.57 -7.81 18.39
CA GLN A 52 1.45 -7.60 19.84
C GLN A 52 0.04 -7.94 20.35
N TYR A 53 -0.98 -7.46 19.66
CA TYR A 53 -2.38 -7.73 20.01
C TYR A 53 -2.70 -9.22 20.01
N VAL A 54 -2.34 -9.93 18.92
CA VAL A 54 -2.57 -11.36 18.76
C VAL A 54 -1.77 -12.17 19.78
N SER A 55 -0.48 -11.89 19.97
CA SER A 55 0.35 -12.59 20.96
C SER A 55 -0.19 -12.48 22.38
N ALA A 56 -0.79 -11.34 22.73
CA ALA A 56 -1.34 -11.12 24.07
C ALA A 56 -2.70 -11.81 24.28
N ARG A 57 -3.50 -12.02 23.23
CA ARG A 57 -4.93 -12.41 23.35
C ARG A 57 -5.30 -13.73 22.69
N VAL A 58 -4.43 -14.29 21.86
CA VAL A 58 -4.68 -15.53 21.11
C VAL A 58 -3.70 -16.61 21.58
N PRO A 59 -4.11 -17.49 22.51
CA PRO A 59 -3.24 -18.54 23.02
C PRO A 59 -2.72 -19.46 21.90
N GLY A 60 -1.41 -19.72 21.89
CA GLY A 60 -0.78 -20.59 20.91
C GLY A 60 -0.56 -19.97 19.53
N SER A 61 -0.79 -18.66 19.36
CA SER A 61 -0.41 -17.97 18.12
C SER A 61 1.11 -17.89 17.97
N ASP A 62 1.64 -18.29 16.82
CA ASP A 62 3.02 -18.02 16.42
C ASP A 62 3.05 -16.78 15.52
N THR A 63 3.49 -15.65 16.08
CA THR A 63 3.47 -14.34 15.44
C THR A 63 4.83 -13.87 14.93
N ASP A 64 5.92 -14.56 15.28
CA ASP A 64 7.30 -14.12 14.99
C ASP A 64 7.50 -13.83 13.50
N LYS A 65 7.07 -14.79 12.67
CA LYS A 65 7.14 -14.72 11.21
C LYS A 65 5.78 -14.51 10.55
N ALA A 66 4.76 -14.14 11.31
CA ALA A 66 3.43 -13.92 10.76
C ALA A 66 3.40 -12.64 9.89
N THR A 67 2.87 -12.77 8.68
CA THR A 67 2.57 -11.65 7.78
C THR A 67 1.23 -11.02 8.14
N LEU A 68 0.92 -9.83 7.61
CA LEU A 68 -0.39 -9.18 7.79
C LEU A 68 -1.57 -10.13 7.54
N GLY A 69 -1.53 -10.89 6.44
CA GLY A 69 -2.58 -11.84 6.11
C GLY A 69 -2.74 -12.96 7.14
N ARG A 70 -1.63 -13.47 7.70
CA ARG A 70 -1.67 -14.50 8.74
C ARG A 70 -2.19 -13.96 10.07
N LEU A 71 -1.83 -12.72 10.42
CA LEU A 71 -2.33 -12.03 11.61
C LEU A 71 -3.84 -11.80 11.53
N ILE A 72 -4.34 -11.33 10.37
CA ILE A 72 -5.78 -11.20 10.12
C ILE A 72 -6.48 -12.56 10.24
N GLY A 73 -5.87 -13.64 9.72
CA GLY A 73 -6.41 -15.00 9.86
C GLY A 73 -6.48 -15.49 11.32
N TYR A 74 -5.53 -15.12 12.18
CA TYR A 74 -5.65 -15.38 13.62
C TYR A 74 -6.85 -14.64 14.21
N CYS A 75 -7.02 -13.37 13.86
CA CYS A 75 -8.15 -12.56 14.32
C CYS A 75 -9.50 -13.15 13.93
N GLU A 76 -9.64 -13.60 12.67
CA GLU A 76 -10.83 -14.26 12.15
C GLU A 76 -11.16 -15.56 12.89
N LYS A 77 -10.15 -16.42 13.08
CA LYS A 77 -10.34 -17.74 13.70
C LYS A 77 -10.74 -17.63 15.18
N HIS A 78 -10.29 -16.58 15.86
CA HIS A 78 -10.49 -16.38 17.29
C HIS A 78 -11.49 -15.26 17.62
N SER A 79 -12.24 -14.78 16.62
CA SER A 79 -13.26 -13.72 16.76
C SER A 79 -12.77 -12.49 17.52
N CYS A 80 -11.58 -12.01 17.17
CA CYS A 80 -11.03 -10.78 17.73
C CYS A 80 -10.88 -9.73 16.64
N LEU A 81 -11.06 -8.45 17.00
CA LEU A 81 -11.11 -7.34 16.06
C LEU A 81 -12.19 -7.50 14.95
N ASP A 82 -13.28 -8.23 15.21
CA ASP A 82 -14.31 -8.55 14.19
C ASP A 82 -14.82 -7.33 13.43
N ARG A 83 -14.99 -6.19 14.13
CA ARG A 83 -15.44 -4.92 13.53
C ARG A 83 -14.41 -4.30 12.59
N LEU A 84 -13.12 -4.62 12.78
CA LEU A 84 -12.01 -4.10 11.99
C LEU A 84 -11.61 -5.04 10.85
N LEU A 85 -12.02 -6.32 10.88
CA LEU A 85 -11.66 -7.32 9.87
C LEU A 85 -11.94 -6.86 8.41
N PRO A 86 -13.10 -6.25 8.09
CA PRO A 86 -13.33 -5.75 6.73
C PRO A 86 -12.30 -4.71 6.29
N ALA A 87 -11.97 -3.76 7.17
CA ALA A 87 -10.97 -2.73 6.90
C ALA A 87 -9.56 -3.32 6.77
N LEU A 88 -9.20 -4.26 7.65
CA LEU A 88 -7.92 -4.98 7.60
C LEU A 88 -7.74 -5.74 6.28
N ARG A 89 -8.78 -6.42 5.79
CA ARG A 89 -8.76 -7.12 4.51
C ARG A 89 -8.58 -6.17 3.33
N MET A 90 -9.38 -5.10 3.30
CA MET A 90 -9.29 -4.07 2.26
C MET A 90 -7.89 -3.44 2.21
N LEU A 91 -7.32 -3.06 3.36
CA LEU A 91 -5.98 -2.46 3.41
C LEU A 91 -4.88 -3.45 3.01
N LYS A 92 -5.01 -4.73 3.38
CA LYS A 92 -4.11 -5.78 2.92
C LYS A 92 -4.12 -5.88 1.39
N GLU A 93 -5.30 -5.86 0.78
CA GLU A 93 -5.44 -5.91 -0.70
C GLU A 93 -4.83 -4.68 -1.36
N GLN A 94 -5.17 -3.48 -0.89
CA GLN A 94 -4.61 -2.21 -1.38
C GLN A 94 -3.09 -2.17 -1.26
N ARG A 95 -2.54 -2.57 -0.11
CA ARG A 95 -1.09 -2.65 0.15
C ARG A 95 -0.41 -3.66 -0.76
N ASN A 96 -1.00 -4.84 -0.92
CA ASN A 96 -0.45 -5.85 -1.82
C ASN A 96 -0.42 -5.36 -3.25
N TYR A 97 -1.46 -4.67 -3.66
CA TYR A 97 -1.56 -4.14 -5.00
C TYR A 97 -0.50 -3.06 -5.27
N LEU A 98 -0.46 -2.01 -4.45
CA LEU A 98 0.46 -0.88 -4.62
C LEU A 98 1.94 -1.28 -4.50
N ILE A 99 2.27 -2.20 -3.59
CA ILE A 99 3.67 -2.59 -3.34
C ILE A 99 4.12 -3.75 -4.25
N HIS A 100 3.26 -4.74 -4.48
CA HIS A 100 3.68 -6.01 -5.11
C HIS A 100 3.12 -6.22 -6.51
N SER A 101 1.94 -5.68 -6.83
CA SER A 101 1.26 -5.98 -8.09
C SER A 101 1.32 -4.85 -9.12
N ILE A 102 1.74 -3.64 -8.75
CA ILE A 102 1.71 -2.47 -9.64
C ILE A 102 2.45 -2.71 -10.96
N HIS A 103 3.62 -3.35 -10.91
CA HIS A 103 4.36 -3.71 -12.11
C HIS A 103 3.61 -4.76 -12.94
N ALA A 104 3.07 -5.81 -12.31
CA ALA A 104 2.31 -6.84 -13.02
C ALA A 104 1.07 -6.27 -13.70
N LEU A 105 0.36 -5.36 -13.03
CA LEU A 105 -0.81 -4.66 -13.57
C LEU A 105 -0.45 -3.84 -14.81
N LEU A 106 0.56 -2.97 -14.69
CA LEU A 106 0.95 -2.06 -15.78
C LEU A 106 1.50 -2.82 -16.99
N PHE A 107 1.89 -4.08 -16.83
CA PHE A 107 2.31 -4.96 -17.92
C PHE A 107 1.18 -5.90 -18.39
N GLY A 108 -0.04 -5.74 -17.90
CA GLY A 108 -1.20 -6.55 -18.27
C GLY A 108 -1.11 -8.02 -17.84
N LEU A 109 -0.30 -8.33 -16.82
CA LEU A 109 -0.08 -9.69 -16.32
C LEU A 109 -1.15 -10.11 -15.29
N VAL A 110 -1.88 -9.15 -14.74
CA VAL A 110 -2.99 -9.36 -13.81
C VAL A 110 -4.16 -8.47 -14.19
N GLU A 111 -5.38 -8.88 -13.83
CA GLU A 111 -6.58 -8.08 -14.05
C GLU A 111 -6.59 -6.80 -13.20
N GLU A 112 -7.28 -5.79 -13.71
CA GLU A 112 -7.53 -4.55 -12.97
C GLU A 112 -8.34 -4.84 -11.71
N THR A 113 -7.99 -4.15 -10.62
CA THR A 113 -8.68 -4.33 -9.34
C THR A 113 -8.97 -2.97 -8.71
N ILE A 114 -7.95 -2.33 -8.15
CA ILE A 114 -8.11 -1.14 -7.30
C ILE A 114 -7.69 0.15 -8.01
N LEU A 115 -6.70 0.07 -8.91
CA LEU A 115 -6.30 1.17 -9.79
C LEU A 115 -6.44 0.73 -11.24
N GLU A 116 -6.58 1.71 -12.11
CA GLU A 116 -6.65 1.55 -13.56
C GLU A 116 -5.29 1.03 -14.08
N GLY A 117 -5.28 -0.08 -14.83
CA GLY A 117 -4.07 -0.61 -15.48
C GLY A 117 -3.99 -0.27 -16.96
N SER A 118 -5.07 0.28 -17.51
CA SER A 118 -5.28 0.58 -18.92
C SER A 118 -5.84 2.00 -19.09
N GLY A 119 -5.74 2.54 -20.32
CA GLY A 119 -6.19 3.90 -20.61
C GLY A 119 -5.39 4.99 -19.89
N LEU A 120 -4.16 4.67 -19.46
CA LEU A 120 -3.32 5.53 -18.65
C LEU A 120 -2.90 6.79 -19.41
N VAL A 121 -2.91 7.91 -18.70
CA VAL A 121 -2.29 9.15 -19.13
C VAL A 121 -1.15 9.55 -18.19
N ASP A 122 -0.17 10.30 -18.70
CA ASP A 122 1.00 10.72 -17.92
C ASP A 122 0.65 11.47 -16.61
N SER A 123 -0.49 12.17 -16.58
CA SER A 123 -1.03 12.86 -15.40
C SER A 123 -1.50 11.93 -14.27
N ASP A 124 -1.82 10.66 -14.57
CA ASP A 124 -2.36 9.72 -13.59
C ASP A 124 -1.35 9.35 -12.50
N VAL A 125 -0.07 9.66 -12.68
CA VAL A 125 0.90 9.52 -11.59
C VAL A 125 0.47 10.33 -10.36
N ALA A 126 -0.20 11.48 -10.53
CA ALA A 126 -0.74 12.22 -9.40
C ALA A 126 -1.81 11.42 -8.64
N THR A 127 -2.69 10.72 -9.37
CA THR A 127 -3.68 9.81 -8.80
C THR A 127 -3.02 8.68 -8.03
N TYR A 128 -1.98 8.04 -8.59
CA TYR A 128 -1.23 6.98 -7.91
C TYR A 128 -0.55 7.47 -6.62
N THR A 129 0.03 8.67 -6.65
CA THR A 129 0.62 9.30 -5.45
C THR A 129 -0.42 9.56 -4.38
N GLU A 130 -1.58 10.12 -4.74
CA GLU A 130 -2.70 10.35 -3.82
C GLU A 130 -3.19 9.03 -3.21
N ARG A 131 -3.26 7.96 -4.00
CA ARG A 131 -3.67 6.62 -3.53
C ARG A 131 -2.68 6.02 -2.55
N ALA A 132 -1.38 6.21 -2.79
CA ALA A 132 -0.34 5.83 -1.82
C ALA A 132 -0.48 6.63 -0.52
N TRP A 133 -0.71 7.95 -0.62
CA TRP A 133 -0.92 8.81 0.55
C TRP A 133 -2.15 8.37 1.37
N GLN A 134 -3.30 8.14 0.73
CA GLN A 134 -4.53 7.67 1.38
C GLN A 134 -4.33 6.33 2.08
N LEU A 135 -3.68 5.38 1.40
CA LEU A 135 -3.40 4.07 1.99
C LEU A 135 -2.52 4.20 3.23
N LYS A 136 -1.48 5.03 3.18
CA LYS A 136 -0.61 5.30 4.32
C LYS A 136 -1.40 5.86 5.51
N GLU A 137 -2.26 6.86 5.32
CA GLU A 137 -3.10 7.41 6.40
C GLU A 137 -4.03 6.34 6.99
N ASN A 138 -4.67 5.53 6.15
CA ASN A 138 -5.56 4.48 6.61
C ASN A 138 -4.83 3.39 7.40
N LEU A 139 -3.63 3.00 6.97
CA LEU A 139 -2.79 2.04 7.69
C LEU A 139 -2.37 2.57 9.06
N LEU A 140 -1.99 3.85 9.14
CA LEU A 140 -1.63 4.49 10.41
C LEU A 140 -2.83 4.59 11.35
N GLY A 141 -3.97 5.08 10.87
CA GLY A 141 -5.18 5.19 11.67
C GLY A 141 -5.64 3.83 12.21
N LEU A 142 -5.55 2.77 11.40
CA LEU A 142 -5.92 1.43 11.88
C LEU A 142 -4.90 0.85 12.86
N ALA A 143 -3.61 1.16 12.70
CA ALA A 143 -2.59 0.77 13.66
C ALA A 143 -2.88 1.39 15.04
N GLU A 144 -3.23 2.68 15.09
CA GLU A 144 -3.59 3.37 16.33
C GLU A 144 -4.81 2.75 17.01
N VAL A 145 -5.83 2.38 16.25
CA VAL A 145 -7.01 1.68 16.78
C VAL A 145 -6.64 0.32 17.38
N VAL A 146 -5.74 -0.44 16.72
CA VAL A 146 -5.28 -1.75 17.22
C VAL A 146 -4.39 -1.60 18.47
N GLU A 147 -3.52 -0.61 18.50
CA GLU A 147 -2.66 -0.30 19.65
C GLU A 147 -3.49 0.08 20.90
N GLY A 148 -4.67 0.67 20.71
CA GLY A 148 -5.61 1.03 21.79
C GLY A 148 -6.61 -0.06 22.21
N ALA A 149 -6.63 -1.23 21.55
CA ALA A 149 -7.57 -2.32 21.80
C ALA A 149 -7.03 -3.37 22.79
#